data_AF-A0A651DYB7-F1
#
_entry.id   AF-A0A651DYB7-F1
#
_cell.length_a   1.000
_cell.length_b   1.000
_cell.length_c   1.000
_cell.angle_alpha   90.00
_cell.angle_beta   90.00
_cell.angle_gamma   90.00
#
_symmetry.space_group_name_H-M   'P 1'
#
loop_
_entity.id
_entity.type
_entity.pdbx_description
1 polymer ?
#
loop_
_entity_poly.entity_id
_entity_poly.type
_entity_poly.pdbx_seq_one_letter_code
_entity_poly.pdbx_strand_id
1 'polypeptide(L)' 'MKFKMGGKTDLDRVVAYIPSDRKRELEEWAQADERSVSWLVAKLIDQALQERRKQQSVSEVVNMR' A
#
# COMPACT_ATOMS: atom_id res chain seq x y z
N MET A 1 -0.02 -35.52 -8.19
CA MET A 1 0.70 -34.42 -8.87
C MET A 1 0.57 -33.16 -8.05
N LYS A 2 1.67 -32.63 -7.50
CA LYS A 2 1.70 -31.32 -6.82
C LYS A 2 1.90 -30.26 -7.89
N PHE A 3 0.93 -29.38 -8.11
CA PHE A 3 1.13 -28.17 -8.91
C PHE A 3 2.06 -27.24 -8.13
N LYS A 4 3.35 -27.23 -8.52
CA LYS A 4 4.25 -26.16 -8.12
C LYS A 4 3.76 -24.90 -8.82
N MET A 5 3.26 -23.91 -8.07
CA MET A 5 3.15 -22.54 -8.55
C MET A 5 4.56 -22.00 -8.77
N GLY A 6 5.18 -22.42 -9.88
CA GLY A 6 6.51 -22.05 -10.32
C GLY A 6 6.42 -20.95 -11.36
N GLY A 7 5.90 -19.80 -10.97
CA GLY A 7 6.12 -18.54 -11.66
C GLY A 7 6.90 -17.66 -10.69
N LYS A 8 8.21 -17.52 -10.90
CA LYS A 8 9.01 -16.51 -10.20
C LYS A 8 8.49 -15.14 -10.61
N THR A 9 7.53 -14.60 -9.90
CA THR A 9 7.37 -13.15 -9.89
C THR A 9 8.36 -12.63 -8.85
N ASP A 10 9.55 -12.26 -9.32
CA ASP A 10 10.26 -11.14 -8.70
C ASP A 10 9.29 -9.95 -8.76
N LEU A 11 8.44 -9.81 -7.73
CA LEU A 11 7.43 -8.76 -7.64
C LEU A 11 8.11 -7.45 -7.21
N ASP A 12 9.11 -6.99 -7.96
CA ASP A 12 9.67 -5.65 -7.75
C ASP A 12 8.65 -4.55 -8.10
N ARG A 13 7.55 -4.92 -8.77
CA ARG A 13 6.49 -3.99 -9.14
C ARG A 13 5.12 -4.65 -9.13
N VAL A 14 4.19 -4.03 -8.40
CA VAL A 14 2.75 -4.30 -8.48
C VAL A 14 2.09 -3.19 -9.30
N VAL A 15 1.23 -3.57 -10.24
CA VAL A 15 0.39 -2.62 -11.00
C VAL A 15 -1.02 -2.69 -10.45
N ALA A 16 -1.58 -1.56 -10.04
CA ALA A 16 -2.94 -1.44 -9.53
C ALA A 16 -3.75 -0.50 -10.42
N TYR A 17 -5.01 -0.87 -10.68
CA TYR A 17 -5.95 0.03 -11.34
C TYR A 17 -6.47 1.06 -10.34
N ILE A 18 -6.40 2.33 -10.72
CA ILE A 18 -6.93 3.46 -9.95
C ILE A 18 -7.95 4.20 -10.83
N PRO A 19 -9.18 4.42 -10.35
CA PRO A 19 -10.17 5.26 -11.04
C PRO A 19 -9.62 6.65 -11.39
N SER A 20 -10.04 7.20 -12.52
CA SER A 20 -9.50 8.44 -13.07
C SER A 20 -9.65 9.66 -12.15
N ASP A 21 -10.76 9.73 -11.41
CA ASP A 21 -11.05 10.74 -10.39
C ASP A 21 -10.00 10.70 -9.27
N ARG A 22 -9.76 9.51 -8.70
CA ARG A 22 -8.76 9.32 -7.65
C ARG A 22 -7.34 9.55 -8.14
N LYS A 23 -7.04 9.20 -9.40
CA LYS A 23 -5.73 9.48 -10.00
C LYS A 23 -5.46 10.97 -10.07
N ARG A 24 -6.46 11.77 -10.46
CA ARG A 24 -6.33 13.24 -10.51
C ARG A 24 -6.10 13.82 -9.12
N GLU A 25 -6.83 13.36 -8.11
CA GLU A 25 -6.61 13.79 -6.72
C GLU A 25 -5.17 13.51 -6.24
N LEU A 26 -4.62 12.33 -6.58
CA LEU A 26 -3.22 11.98 -6.27
C LEU A 26 -2.21 12.84 -7.03
N GLU A 27 -2.51 13.23 -8.28
CA GLU A 27 -1.66 14.12 -9.09
C GLU A 27 -1.64 15.54 -8.52
N GLU A 28 -2.80 16.08 -8.15
CA GLU A 28 -2.92 17.41 -7.54
C GLU A 28 -2.20 17.47 -6.19
N TRP A 29 -2.36 16.44 -5.35
CA TRP A 29 -1.64 16.36 -4.08
C TRP A 29 -0.13 16.25 -4.29
N ALA A 30 0.33 15.35 -5.17
CA ALA A 30 1.76 15.22 -5.45
C ALA A 30 2.37 16.53 -5.97
N GLN A 31 1.63 17.28 -6.79
CA GLN A 31 2.05 18.60 -7.26
C GLN A 31 2.16 19.62 -6.13
N ALA A 32 1.18 19.68 -5.22
CA ALA A 32 1.22 20.59 -4.07
C ALA A 32 2.41 20.32 -3.14
N ASP A 33 2.80 19.05 -3.01
CA ASP A 33 3.94 18.62 -2.17
C ASP A 33 5.30 18.67 -2.91
N GLU A 34 5.32 19.09 -4.18
CA GLU A 34 6.50 19.08 -5.07
C GLU A 34 7.16 17.68 -5.18
N ARG A 35 6.33 16.63 -5.26
CA ARG A 35 6.75 15.22 -5.33
C ARG A 35 6.17 14.50 -6.55
N SER A 36 6.70 13.31 -6.83
CA SER A 36 6.09 12.41 -7.82
C SER A 36 4.91 11.64 -7.22
N VAL A 37 3.93 11.31 -8.05
CA VAL A 37 2.79 10.44 -7.66
C VAL A 37 3.28 9.09 -7.13
N SER A 38 4.33 8.52 -7.72
CA SER A 38 4.92 7.26 -7.25
C SER A 38 5.47 7.35 -5.82
N TRP A 39 6.09 8.49 -5.46
CA TRP A 39 6.58 8.73 -4.10
C TRP A 39 5.42 8.87 -3.11
N LEU A 40 4.39 9.65 -3.48
CA LEU A 40 3.20 9.85 -2.65
C LEU A 40 2.51 8.51 -2.37
N VAL A 41 2.27 7.70 -3.41
CA VAL A 41 1.62 6.39 -3.27
C VAL A 41 2.45 5.45 -2.39
N ALA A 42 3.79 5.44 -2.52
CA ALA A 42 4.65 4.66 -1.64
C ALA A 42 4.48 5.07 -0.17
N LYS A 43 4.40 6.38 0.12
CA LYS A 43 4.19 6.89 1.48
C LYS A 43 2.82 6.54 2.05
N LEU A 44 1.77 6.63 1.23
CA LEU A 44 0.42 6.23 1.64
C LEU A 44 0.35 4.73 1.97
N ILE A 45 1.04 3.88 1.19
CA ILE A 45 1.14 2.45 1.48
C ILE A 45 1.88 2.21 2.80
N ASP A 46 3.04 2.85 2.99
CA ASP A 46 3.81 2.74 4.24
C ASP A 46 2.96 3.11 5.46
N GLN A 47 2.22 4.22 5.37
CA GLN A 47 1.35 4.70 6.43
C GLN A 47 0.22 3.69 6.74
N ALA A 48 -0.50 3.22 5.72
CA ALA A 48 -1.58 2.25 5.92
C ALA A 48 -1.07 0.94 6.56
N LEU A 49 0.14 0.49 6.20
CA LEU A 49 0.76 -0.68 6.81
C LEU A 49 1.15 -0.44 8.28
N GLN A 50 1.64 0.76 8.61
CA GLN A 50 1.91 1.13 10.00
C GLN A 50 0.64 1.19 10.84
N GLU A 51 -0.43 1.79 10.32
CA GLU A 51 -1.74 1.86 10.98
C GLU A 51 -2.30 0.46 11.24
N ARG A 52 -2.25 -0.43 10.25
CA ARG A 52 -2.67 -1.83 10.41
C ARG A 52 -1.88 -2.56 11.51
N ARG A 53 -0.56 -2.39 11.55
CA ARG A 53 0.29 -2.98 12.60
C ARG A 53 -0.08 -2.46 14.00
N LYS A 54 -0.34 -1.15 14.12
CA LYS A 54 -0.79 -0.54 15.38
C LYS A 54 -2.13 -1.13 15.82
N GLN A 55 -3.10 -1.24 14.92
CA GLN A 55 -4.40 -1.84 15.22
C GLN A 55 -4.29 -3.29 15.70
N GLN A 56 -3.45 -4.11 15.05
CA GLN A 56 -3.21 -5.49 15.48
C GLN A 56 -2.58 -5.56 16.88
N SER A 57 -1.61 -4.71 17.18
CA SER A 57 -1.00 -4.68 18.53
C SER A 57 -2.00 -4.26 19.61
N VAL A 58 -2.93 -3.35 19.29
CA VAL A 58 -3.98 -2.92 20.24
C VAL A 58 -4.99 -4.04 20.46
N SER A 59 -5.41 -4.73 19.40
CA SER A 59 -6.31 -5.89 19.50
C SER A 59 -5.71 -7.06 20.28
N GLU A 60 -4.39 -7.28 20.17
CA GLU A 60 -3.68 -8.33 20.92
C GLU A 60 -3.63 -8.03 22.43
N VAL A 61 -3.45 -6.76 22.83
CA VAL A 61 -3.47 -6.35 24.24
C VAL A 61 -4.85 -6.45 24.88
N VAL A 62 -5.93 -6.22 24.12
CA VAL A 62 -7.31 -6.35 24.63
C VAL A 62 -7.71 -7.82 24.82
N ASN A 63 -7.19 -8.73 24.01
CA ASN A 63 -7.47 -10.17 24.12
C ASN A 63 -6.64 -10.92 25.18
N MET A 64 -5.70 -10.24 25.86
CA MET A 64 -4.88 -10.81 26.95
C MET A 64 -5.31 -10.38 28.36
N ARG A 65 -6.45 -9.69 28.51
CA ARG A 65 -7.01 -9.29 29.82
C ARG A 65 -8.24 -10.09 30.20
#